data_AF-A0A537B1Y1-F1
#
_entry.id   AF-A0A537B1Y1-F1
#
_cell.length_a   1.000
_cell.length_b   1.000
_cell.length_c   1.000
_cell.angle_alpha   90.00
_cell.angle_beta   90.00
_cell.angle_gamma   90.00
#
_symmetry.space_group_name_H-M   'P 1'
#
loop_
_entity.id
_entity.type
_entity.pdbx_description
1 polymer ?
#
loop_
_entity_poly.entity_id
_entity_poly.type
_entity_poly.pdbx_seq_one_letter_code
_entity_poly.pdbx_strand_id
1 'polypeptide(L)'
;MTTVEIKLPDSLAKQAQEAGLLAPEAIEQLIAEALRERRIERLFEIKRELRAAGVAPMTAEEIEAEIRAARDEARRARFASKISFWCMLVGSQDVRGITVPLLVGFFKPTQYFQRLVGCFTGHHKA
;
A
#
# COMPACT_ATOMS: atom_id res chain seq x y z
N MET A 1 -26.56 1.29 -9.76
CA MET A 1 -27.51 2.40 -9.65
C MET A 1 -28.10 2.38 -8.25
N THR A 2 -28.07 3.52 -7.56
CA THR A 2 -28.61 3.67 -6.20
C THR A 2 -29.47 4.93 -6.20
N THR A 3 -30.66 4.85 -5.60
CA THR A 3 -31.57 6.00 -5.50
C THR A 3 -31.29 6.78 -4.22
N VAL A 4 -31.23 8.10 -4.34
CA VAL A 4 -31.04 9.03 -3.21
C VAL A 4 -32.18 10.03 -3.21
N GLU A 5 -32.82 10.22 -2.06
CA GLU A 5 -33.84 11.24 -1.86
C GLU A 5 -33.23 12.46 -1.18
N ILE A 6 -33.47 13.65 -1.74
CA ILE A 6 -32.92 14.91 -1.23
C ILE A 6 -34.06 15.92 -1.08
N LYS A 7 -34.12 16.59 0.07
CA LYS A 7 -35.06 17.69 0.31
C LYS A 7 -34.38 19.01 0.00
N LEU A 8 -34.96 19.76 -0.94
CA LEU A 8 -34.52 21.09 -1.33
C LEU A 8 -35.69 22.07 -1.15
N PRO A 9 -35.44 23.35 -0.82
CA PRO A 9 -36.48 24.37 -0.89
C PRO A 9 -37.06 24.45 -2.30
N ASP A 10 -38.38 24.59 -2.43
CA ASP A 10 -39.07 24.57 -3.73
C ASP A 10 -38.51 25.57 -4.74
N SER A 11 -38.14 26.77 -4.27
CA SER A 11 -37.54 27.81 -5.13
C SER A 11 -36.19 27.39 -5.70
N LEU A 12 -35.39 26.66 -4.91
CA LEU A 12 -34.08 26.17 -5.33
C LEU A 12 -34.23 24.95 -6.24
N ALA A 13 -35.18 24.06 -5.94
CA ALA A 13 -35.46 22.88 -6.76
C ALA A 13 -35.87 23.28 -8.19
N LYS A 14 -36.75 24.29 -8.33
CA LYS A 14 -37.15 24.82 -9.65
C LYS A 14 -35.96 25.38 -10.42
N GLN A 15 -35.16 26.24 -9.80
CA GLN A 15 -33.98 26.82 -10.45
C GLN A 15 -32.96 25.74 -10.86
N ALA A 16 -32.68 24.78 -9.97
CA ALA A 16 -31.77 23.68 -10.27
C ALA A 16 -32.29 22.76 -11.38
N GLN A 17 -33.61 22.54 -11.44
CA GLN A 17 -34.24 21.76 -12.49
C GLN A 17 -34.18 22.48 -13.84
N GLU A 18 -34.50 23.77 -13.88
CA GLU A 18 -34.40 24.61 -15.09
C GLU A 18 -32.97 24.69 -15.61
N ALA A 19 -31.98 24.71 -14.71
CA ALA A 19 -30.56 24.67 -15.04
C ALA A 19 -30.04 23.26 -15.41
N GLY A 20 -30.87 22.22 -15.34
CA GLY A 20 -30.47 20.83 -15.62
C GLY A 20 -29.58 20.19 -14.56
N LEU A 21 -29.36 20.85 -13.41
CA LEU A 21 -28.49 20.36 -12.34
C LEU A 21 -29.05 19.15 -11.61
N LEU A 22 -30.36 18.89 -11.72
CA LEU A 22 -31.03 17.71 -11.15
C LEU A 22 -31.07 16.51 -12.10
N ALA A 23 -30.50 16.61 -13.31
CA ALA A 23 -30.33 15.46 -14.19
C ALA A 23 -29.38 14.43 -13.53
N PRO A 24 -29.63 13.12 -13.67
CA PRO A 24 -28.80 12.08 -13.03
C PRO A 24 -27.30 12.24 -13.31
N GLU A 25 -26.94 12.54 -14.56
CA GLU A 25 -25.55 12.70 -15.00
C GLU A 25 -24.91 13.97 -14.40
N ALA A 26 -25.67 15.06 -14.28
CA ALA A 26 -25.21 16.30 -13.66
C ALA A 26 -24.99 16.11 -12.15
N ILE A 27 -25.90 15.42 -11.46
CA ILE A 27 -25.76 15.08 -10.05
C ILE A 27 -24.55 14.18 -9.81
N GLU A 28 -24.32 13.19 -10.67
CA GLU A 28 -23.15 12.32 -10.57
C GLU A 28 -21.84 13.12 -10.66
N GLN A 29 -21.75 14.02 -11.66
CA GLN A 29 -20.57 14.88 -11.83
C GLN A 29 -20.37 15.81 -10.63
N LEU A 30 -21.43 16.46 -10.14
CA LEU A 30 -21.37 17.33 -8.97
C LEU A 30 -20.87 16.60 -7.73
N ILE A 31 -21.36 15.38 -7.48
CA ILE A 31 -20.92 14.56 -6.34
C ILE A 31 -19.46 14.12 -6.52
N ALA A 32 -19.07 13.68 -7.72
CA ALA A 32 -17.71 13.24 -8.01
C ALA A 32 -16.69 14.39 -7.81
N GLU A 33 -17.03 15.59 -8.26
CA GLU A 33 -16.22 16.80 -8.11
C GLU A 33 -16.13 17.20 -6.63
N ALA A 34 -17.25 17.26 -5.91
CA ALA A 34 -17.25 17.58 -4.48
C ALA A 34 -16.42 16.58 -3.66
N LEU A 35 -16.46 15.28 -4.00
CA LEU A 35 -15.61 14.28 -3.37
C LEU A 35 -14.13 14.47 -3.69
N ARG A 36 -13.81 14.91 -4.92
CA ARG A 36 -12.44 15.22 -5.32
C ARG A 36 -11.89 16.41 -4.54
N GLU A 37 -12.67 17.47 -4.41
CA GLU A 37 -12.30 18.65 -3.62
C GLU A 37 -12.05 18.28 -2.15
N ARG A 38 -12.95 17.52 -1.53
CA ARG A 38 -12.77 17.08 -0.12
C ARG A 38 -11.51 16.22 0.09
N ARG A 39 -11.11 15.42 -0.91
CA ARG A 39 -9.85 14.68 -0.83
C ARG A 39 -8.64 15.62 -0.84
N ILE A 40 -8.70 16.71 -1.60
CA ILE A 40 -7.65 17.72 -1.67
C ILE A 40 -7.62 18.55 -0.38
N GLU A 41 -8.78 18.91 0.18
CA GLU A 41 -8.88 19.63 1.45
C GLU A 41 -8.21 18.87 2.58
N ARG A 42 -8.46 17.55 2.68
CA ARG A 42 -7.81 16.68 3.68
C ARG A 42 -6.28 16.70 3.55
N LEU A 43 -5.74 16.73 2.33
CA LEU A 43 -4.29 16.84 2.12
C LEU A 43 -3.75 18.17 2.69
N PHE A 44 -4.48 19.27 2.48
CA PHE A 44 -4.09 20.57 3.00
C PHE A 44 -4.22 20.67 4.52
N GLU A 45 -5.22 20.02 5.12
CA GLU A 45 -5.34 19.89 6.58
C GLU A 45 -4.12 19.20 7.18
N ILE A 46 -3.77 18.02 6.68
CA ILE A 46 -2.58 17.27 7.13
C ILE A 46 -1.31 18.12 6.94
N LYS A 47 -1.19 18.84 5.81
CA LYS A 47 -0.05 19.73 5.58
C LYS A 47 0.03 20.86 6.62
N ARG A 48 -1.10 21.43 7.04
CA ARG A 48 -1.15 22.45 8.10
C ARG A 48 -0.73 21.85 9.45
N GLU A 49 -1.23 20.67 9.78
CA GLU A 49 -0.86 19.95 11.01
C GLU A 49 0.63 19.63 11.06
N LEU A 50 1.21 19.11 9.97
CA LEU A 50 2.65 18.82 9.88
C LEU A 50 3.51 20.07 10.05
N ARG A 51 3.08 21.20 9.45
CA ARG A 51 3.76 22.49 9.64
C ARG A 51 3.66 22.96 11.10
N ALA A 52 2.48 22.83 11.72
CA ALA A 52 2.26 23.23 13.12
C ALA A 52 3.05 22.36 14.11
N ALA A 53 3.23 21.07 13.80
CA ALA A 53 4.03 20.15 14.59
C ALA A 53 5.54 20.49 14.59
N GLY A 54 6.00 21.38 13.70
CA GLY A 54 7.37 21.89 13.73
C GLY A 54 8.42 20.81 13.50
N VAL A 55 8.08 19.74 12.79
CA VAL A 55 8.99 18.61 12.53
C VAL A 55 10.22 19.14 11.80
N ALA A 56 11.40 18.88 12.36
CA ALA A 56 12.65 19.30 11.76
C ALA A 56 12.81 18.67 10.36
N PRO A 57 13.24 19.45 9.35
CA PRO A 57 13.48 18.91 8.03
C PRO A 57 14.63 17.90 8.09
N MET A 58 14.38 16.69 7.58
CA MET A 58 15.42 15.68 7.37
C MET A 58 16.15 15.95 6.05
N THR A 59 17.42 15.56 5.97
CA THR A 59 18.16 15.59 4.71
C THR A 59 17.63 14.54 3.74
N ALA A 60 17.89 14.72 2.44
CA ALA A 60 17.43 13.77 1.43
C ALA A 60 18.06 12.37 1.65
N GLU A 61 19.31 12.33 2.08
CA GLU A 61 20.06 11.12 2.37
C GLU A 61 19.47 10.34 3.55
N GLU A 62 19.09 11.04 4.62
CA GLU A 62 18.44 10.43 5.79
C GLU A 62 17.05 9.88 5.44
N ILE A 63 16.28 10.60 4.62
CA ILE A 63 14.98 10.14 4.13
C ILE A 63 15.12 8.85 3.31
N GLU A 64 16.08 8.81 2.38
CA GLU A 64 16.34 7.63 1.55
C GLU A 64 16.80 6.42 2.38
N ALA A 65 17.61 6.64 3.41
CA ALA A 65 18.02 5.59 4.34
C ALA A 65 16.82 5.01 5.10
N GLU A 66 15.93 5.87 5.62
CA GLU A 66 14.73 5.46 6.35
C GLU A 66 13.74 4.70 5.45
N ILE A 67 13.48 5.21 4.24
CA ILE A 67 12.61 4.55 3.25
C ILE A 67 13.16 3.16 2.90
N ARG A 68 14.47 3.02 2.73
CA ARG A 68 15.12 1.75 2.42
C ARG A 68 14.96 0.76 3.56
N ALA A 69 15.23 1.18 4.79
CA ALA A 69 15.07 0.35 5.98
C ALA A 69 13.62 -0.17 6.12
N ALA A 70 12.63 0.72 6.00
CA ALA A 70 11.22 0.36 6.08
C ALA A 70 10.79 -0.62 4.96
N ARG A 71 11.26 -0.41 3.73
CA ARG A 71 11.00 -1.31 2.60
C ARG A 71 11.64 -2.68 2.79
N ASP A 72 12.86 -2.71 3.34
CA ASP A 72 13.59 -3.96 3.61
C ASP A 72 12.91 -4.76 4.73
N GLU A 73 12.41 -4.09 5.77
CA GLU A 73 11.58 -4.71 6.80
C GLU A 73 10.27 -5.27 6.24
N ALA A 74 9.51 -4.47 5.49
CA ALA A 74 8.27 -4.93 4.85
C ALA A 74 8.51 -6.14 3.92
N ARG A 75 9.65 -6.15 3.21
CA ARG A 75 10.04 -7.27 2.37
C ARG A 75 10.36 -8.51 3.21
N ARG A 76 11.12 -8.38 4.30
CA ARG A 76 11.41 -9.48 5.25
C ARG A 76 10.13 -10.05 5.86
N ALA A 77 9.20 -9.21 6.29
CA ALA A 77 7.91 -9.65 6.83
C ALA A 77 7.08 -10.44 5.80
N ARG A 78 7.01 -9.97 4.55
CA ARG A 78 6.35 -10.69 3.46
C ARG A 78 7.03 -12.02 3.13
N PHE A 79 8.36 -12.08 3.18
CA PHE A 79 9.09 -13.34 2.97
C PHE A 79 8.88 -14.32 4.12
N ALA A 80 8.92 -13.86 5.37
CA ALA A 80 8.61 -14.70 6.53
C ALA A 80 7.20 -15.28 6.43
N SER A 81 6.21 -14.47 6.04
CA SER A 81 4.83 -14.92 5.80
C SER A 81 4.75 -15.97 4.68
N LYS A 82 5.46 -15.78 3.56
CA LYS A 82 5.49 -16.74 2.44
C LYS A 82 6.20 -18.05 2.80
N ILE A 83 7.31 -17.99 3.53
CA ILE A 83 8.02 -19.18 4.01
C ILE A 83 7.12 -19.95 4.98
N SER A 84 6.45 -19.26 5.91
CA SER A 84 5.51 -19.87 6.84
C SER A 84 4.34 -20.53 6.11
N PHE A 85 3.80 -19.91 5.07
CA PHE A 85 2.75 -20.49 4.22
C PHE A 85 3.24 -21.72 3.45
N TRP A 86 4.47 -21.68 2.90
CA TRP A 86 5.06 -22.82 2.21
C TRP A 86 5.36 -24.00 3.15
N CYS A 87 5.90 -23.75 4.35
CA CYS A 87 6.08 -24.77 5.38
C CYS A 87 4.74 -25.40 5.82
N MET A 88 3.67 -24.60 5.86
CA MET A 88 2.31 -25.08 6.18
C MET A 88 1.72 -25.96 5.06
N LEU A 89 1.98 -25.62 3.79
CA LEU A 89 1.51 -26.38 2.61
C LEU A 89 2.26 -27.70 2.39
N VAL A 90 3.56 -27.73 2.67
CA VAL A 90 4.41 -28.93 2.47
C VAL A 90 4.42 -29.83 3.73
N GLY A 91 3.80 -29.40 4.83
CA GLY A 91 3.62 -30.23 6.02
C GLY A 91 4.94 -30.69 6.65
N SER A 92 5.98 -29.85 6.64
CA SER A 92 7.31 -30.24 7.13
C SER A 92 7.78 -29.31 8.25
N GLN A 93 7.59 -29.76 9.49
CA GLN A 93 8.31 -29.25 10.67
C GLN A 93 9.51 -30.16 10.91
N ASP A 94 10.55 -30.06 10.08
CA ASP A 94 11.87 -30.48 10.52
C ASP A 94 12.97 -29.64 9.86
N VAL A 95 13.59 -28.77 10.65
CA VAL A 95 14.62 -27.82 10.20
C VAL A 95 16.04 -28.36 10.47
N ARG A 96 16.19 -29.66 10.78
CA ARG A 96 17.48 -30.23 11.24
C ARG A 96 18.02 -31.41 10.43
N GLY A 97 17.70 -31.53 9.13
CA GLY A 97 18.29 -32.60 8.33
C GLY A 97 17.98 -32.64 6.84
N ILE A 98 17.89 -31.50 6.15
CA ILE A 98 17.61 -31.51 4.70
C ILE A 98 18.90 -31.71 3.90
N THR A 99 19.17 -32.95 3.52
CA THR A 99 19.90 -33.26 2.29
C THR A 99 18.98 -32.89 1.12
N VAL A 100 19.35 -31.88 0.33
CA VAL A 100 18.55 -31.42 -0.81
C VAL A 100 18.52 -32.53 -1.86
N PRO A 101 17.36 -33.13 -2.22
CA PRO A 101 17.31 -33.98 -3.39
C PRO A 101 17.35 -33.07 -4.62
N LEU A 102 18.33 -33.33 -5.48
CA LEU A 102 18.36 -32.92 -6.87
C LEU A 102 17.10 -33.44 -7.59
N LEU A 103 15.99 -32.74 -7.44
CA LEU A 103 14.82 -32.89 -8.31
C LEU A 103 14.71 -31.61 -9.13
N VAL A 104 15.47 -31.67 -10.22
CA VAL A 104 15.41 -30.74 -11.35
C VAL A 104 13.99 -30.73 -11.90
N GLY A 105 13.38 -29.56 -11.91
CA GLY A 105 12.37 -29.20 -12.90
C GLY A 105 10.94 -29.09 -12.41
N PHE A 106 10.59 -28.01 -11.68
CA PHE A 106 9.34 -27.29 -11.98
C PHE A 106 9.18 -25.89 -11.34
N PHE A 107 10.26 -25.14 -11.09
CA PHE A 107 10.11 -23.73 -10.74
C PHE A 107 11.39 -23.00 -11.13
N LYS A 108 11.33 -22.06 -12.09
CA LYS A 108 12.51 -21.27 -12.49
C LYS A 108 13.02 -20.49 -11.27
N PRO A 109 14.15 -20.87 -10.65
CA PRO A 109 14.71 -20.17 -9.52
C PRO A 109 15.66 -19.12 -10.10
N THR A 110 15.10 -18.05 -10.67
CA THR A 110 15.94 -16.95 -11.15
C THR A 110 16.00 -15.87 -10.08
N GLN A 111 17.20 -15.74 -9.50
CA GLN A 111 17.71 -14.67 -8.64
C GLN A 111 17.71 -14.83 -7.10
N TYR A 112 16.90 -15.67 -6.47
CA TYR A 112 16.90 -15.73 -4.99
C TYR A 112 17.91 -16.70 -4.36
N PHE A 113 18.32 -17.76 -5.07
CA PHE A 113 19.16 -18.80 -4.46
C PHE A 113 20.63 -18.41 -4.30
N GLN A 114 21.19 -17.57 -5.19
CA GLN A 114 22.58 -17.11 -5.07
C GLN A 114 22.80 -16.16 -3.88
N ARG A 115 21.75 -15.51 -3.37
CA ARG A 115 21.83 -14.64 -2.18
C ARG A 115 21.67 -15.41 -0.86
N LEU A 116 21.18 -16.65 -0.92
CA LEU A 116 20.98 -17.54 0.22
C LEU A 116 22.30 -18.19 0.69
N VAL A 117 23.26 -18.41 -0.21
CA VAL A 117 24.60 -18.91 0.15
C VAL A 117 25.51 -17.78 0.64
N GLY A 118 25.34 -16.55 0.14
CA GLY A 118 26.15 -15.39 0.56
C GLY A 118 25.84 -14.83 1.95
N CYS A 119 24.68 -15.11 2.54
CA CYS A 119 24.35 -14.67 3.90
C CYS A 119 24.84 -15.63 5.00
N PHE A 120 25.26 -16.86 4.67
CA PHE A 120 25.61 -17.87 5.67
C PHE A 120 27.13 -17.98 5.96
N THR A 121 27.99 -17.33 5.17
CA THR A 121 29.47 -17.41 5.33
C THR A 121 30.13 -16.06 5.57
N GLY A 122 29.54 -15.23 6.44
CA GLY A 122 30.08 -13.91 6.79
C GLY A 122 30.09 -13.63 8.28
N HIS A 123 30.87 -14.38 9.07
CA HIS A 123 31.65 -13.91 10.24
C HIS A 123 32.23 -15.09 11.03
N HIS A 124 33.47 -15.48 10.72
CA HIS A 124 34.41 -16.01 11.71
C HIS A 124 35.83 -15.76 11.19
N LYS A 125 36.37 -14.58 11.49
CA LYS A 125 37.81 -14.34 11.54
C LYS A 125 38.21 -14.50 13.00
N ALA A 126 38.97 -15.56 13.28
CA ALA A 126 39.98 -15.62 14.33
C ALA A 126 41.27 -16.07 13.63
#